data_AF-A0A965BWW4-F1
#
_entry.id   AF-A0A965BWW4-F1
#
_cell.length_a   1.000
_cell.length_b   1.000
_cell.length_c   1.000
_cell.angle_alpha   90.00
_cell.angle_beta   90.00
_cell.angle_gamma   90.00
#
_symmetry.space_group_name_H-M   'P 1'
#
loop_
_entity.id
_entity.type
_entity.pdbx_description
1 polymer ?
#
loop_
_entity_poly.entity_id
_entity_poly.type
_entity_poly.pdbx_seq_one_letter_code
_entity_poly.pdbx_strand_id
1 'polypeptide(L)'
;MAESSPLPSALASLLGPAGLLTEPTDLAPALADWRSLYQGRALALLRPANTAELAEAVRLCAGAGIAIVPQGGNTSMVGGATPDASGRAV
;
A
#
# COMPACT_ATOMS: atom_id res chain seq x y z
N MET A 1 -7.54 -21.39 -5.29
CA MET A 1 -6.16 -21.16 -5.76
C MET A 1 -6.17 -19.83 -6.48
N ALA A 2 -5.82 -18.74 -5.79
CA ALA A 2 -5.92 -17.40 -6.37
C ALA A 2 -4.83 -17.22 -7.42
N GLU A 3 -5.24 -17.00 -8.68
CA GLU A 3 -4.35 -16.61 -9.76
C GLU A 3 -3.58 -15.35 -9.33
N SER A 4 -2.26 -15.45 -9.25
CA SER A 4 -1.39 -14.33 -8.93
C SER A 4 -1.54 -13.30 -10.04
N SER A 5 -2.28 -12.22 -9.76
CA SER A 5 -2.26 -11.01 -10.57
C SER A 5 -0.80 -10.60 -10.80
N PRO A 6 -0.41 -10.09 -11.98
CA PRO A 6 1.00 -9.77 -12.27
C PRO A 6 1.57 -8.66 -11.37
N LEU A 7 0.70 -7.89 -10.70
CA LEU A 7 1.10 -6.71 -9.94
C LEU A 7 1.90 -7.02 -8.67
N PRO A 8 1.46 -7.88 -7.71
CA PRO A 8 2.29 -8.21 -6.53
C PRO A 8 3.69 -8.69 -6.88
N SER A 9 3.83 -9.53 -7.91
CA SER A 9 5.15 -10.00 -8.36
C SER A 9 5.98 -8.86 -8.94
N ALA A 10 5.40 -8.00 -9.78
CA ALA A 10 6.11 -6.87 -10.37
C ALA A 10 6.58 -5.86 -9.29
N LEU A 11 5.71 -5.56 -8.31
CA LEU A 11 6.05 -4.72 -7.17
C LEU A 11 7.14 -5.35 -6.30
N ALA A 12 7.08 -6.66 -6.06
CA ALA A 12 8.11 -7.38 -5.30
C ALA A 12 9.47 -7.33 -6.01
N SER A 13 9.50 -7.49 -7.34
CA SER A 13 10.74 -7.38 -8.12
C SER A 13 11.31 -5.96 -8.13
N LEU A 14 10.44 -4.94 -8.14
CA LEU A 14 10.84 -3.53 -8.14
C LEU A 14 11.36 -3.06 -6.78
N LEU A 15 10.63 -3.37 -5.70
CA LEU A 15 10.81 -2.78 -4.38
C LEU A 15 11.61 -3.67 -3.43
N GLY A 16 11.74 -4.96 -3.76
CA GLY A 16 12.37 -5.95 -2.91
C GLY A 16 11.61 -6.20 -1.59
N PRO A 17 12.17 -7.04 -0.71
CA PRO A 17 11.50 -7.48 0.52
C PRO A 17 11.28 -6.38 1.56
N ALA A 18 12.13 -5.34 1.57
CA ALA A 18 11.97 -4.21 2.47
C ALA A 18 10.95 -3.18 1.94
N GLY A 19 10.72 -3.18 0.63
CA GLY A 19 9.89 -2.20 -0.07
C GLY A 19 8.47 -2.67 -0.37
N LEU A 20 8.16 -3.97 -0.28
CA LEU A 20 6.80 -4.50 -0.38
C LEU A 20 6.48 -5.34 0.87
N LEU A 21 5.62 -4.81 1.74
CA LEU A 21 5.15 -5.51 2.93
C LEU A 21 3.75 -6.04 2.69
N THR A 22 3.51 -7.30 3.03
CA THR A 22 2.19 -7.95 2.90
C THR A 22 1.76 -8.68 4.18
N GLU A 23 2.66 -8.82 5.15
CA GLU A 23 2.36 -9.47 6.41
C GLU A 23 1.40 -8.62 7.26
N PRO A 24 0.37 -9.23 7.88
CA PRO A 24 -0.62 -8.49 8.66
C PRO A 24 0.00 -7.61 9.77
N THR A 25 1.09 -8.06 10.37
CA THR A 25 1.81 -7.31 11.42
C THR A 25 2.48 -6.06 10.90
N ASP A 26 2.99 -6.10 9.67
CA ASP A 26 3.66 -4.97 9.03
C ASP A 26 2.65 -3.94 8.49
N LEU A 27 1.48 -4.43 8.05
CA LEU A 27 0.40 -3.58 7.55
C LEU A 27 -0.32 -2.85 8.69
N ALA A 28 -0.52 -3.50 9.84
CA ALA A 28 -1.37 -3.01 10.93
C ALA A 28 -1.17 -1.51 11.29
N PRO A 29 0.05 -0.95 11.36
CA PRO A 29 0.25 0.47 11.68
C PRO A 29 -0.29 1.45 10.62
N ALA A 30 -0.45 1.01 9.38
CA ALA A 30 -0.96 1.80 8.26
C ALA A 30 -2.47 1.61 8.01
N LEU A 31 -3.11 0.67 8.70
CA LEU A 31 -4.52 0.33 8.50
C LEU A 31 -5.47 1.11 9.42
N ALA A 32 -4.94 1.86 10.39
CA ALA A 32 -5.74 2.70 11.27
C ALA A 32 -5.16 4.11 11.30
N ASP A 33 -6.03 5.12 11.44
CA ASP A 33 -5.58 6.48 11.69
C ASP A 33 -5.03 6.63 13.11
N TRP A 34 -4.27 7.71 13.36
CA TRP A 34 -3.71 8.04 14.67
C TRP A 34 -4.74 8.03 15.82
N ARG A 35 -6.00 8.37 15.54
CA ARG A 35 -7.07 8.43 16.56
C ARG A 35 -7.85 7.12 16.69
N SER A 36 -7.54 6.11 15.87
CA SER A 36 -8.27 4.84 15.78
C SER A 36 -9.77 5.00 15.49
N LEU A 37 -10.15 6.08 14.80
CA LEU A 37 -11.52 6.33 14.35
C LEU A 37 -11.81 5.68 12.99
N TYR A 38 -10.79 5.58 12.13
CA TYR A 38 -10.89 4.97 10.81
C TYR A 38 -10.04 3.71 10.77
N GLN A 39 -10.61 2.63 10.23
CA GLN A 39 -9.92 1.37 10.01
C GLN A 39 -10.16 0.87 8.59
N GLY A 40 -9.08 0.45 7.95
CA GLY A 40 -9.03 0.05 6.56
C GLY A 40 -8.40 -1.31 6.34
N ARG A 41 -8.26 -1.66 5.07
CA ARG A 41 -7.56 -2.84 4.57
C ARG A 41 -6.74 -2.46 3.35
N ALA A 42 -5.52 -2.96 3.25
CA ALA A 42 -4.66 -2.77 2.10
C ALA A 42 -4.22 -4.13 1.55
N LEU A 43 -3.94 -4.17 0.25
CA LEU A 43 -3.35 -5.32 -0.43
C LEU A 43 -1.89 -5.50 -0.01
N ALA A 44 -1.15 -4.40 0.11
CA ALA A 44 0.24 -4.34 0.51
C ALA A 44 0.59 -2.92 0.99
N LEU A 45 1.73 -2.76 1.64
CA LEU A 45 2.34 -1.46 1.94
C LEU A 45 3.62 -1.32 1.13
N LEU A 46 3.75 -0.22 0.40
CA LEU A 46 4.92 0.07 -0.44
C LEU A 46 5.84 1.06 0.27
N ARG A 47 7.14 0.73 0.32
CA ARG A 47 8.20 1.56 0.90
C ARG A 47 9.35 1.75 -0.10
N PRO A 48 9.12 2.48 -1.20
CA PRO A 48 10.17 2.75 -2.19
C PRO A 48 11.33 3.51 -1.53
N ALA A 49 12.55 3.13 -1.87
CA ALA A 49 13.78 3.73 -1.34
C ALA A 49 14.14 5.06 -2.02
N ASN A 50 13.59 5.31 -3.21
CA ASN A 50 13.85 6.50 -4.01
C ASN A 50 12.67 6.85 -4.92
N THR A 51 12.75 8.01 -5.57
CA THR A 51 11.69 8.53 -6.44
C THR A 51 11.53 7.73 -7.74
N ALA A 52 12.56 7.03 -8.21
CA ALA A 52 12.47 6.20 -9.41
C ALA A 52 11.62 4.96 -9.16
N GLU A 53 11.85 4.28 -8.04
CA GLU A 53 11.01 3.18 -7.56
C GLU A 53 9.57 3.62 -7.33
N LEU A 54 9.35 4.76 -6.67
CA LEU A 54 8.01 5.31 -6.48
C LEU A 54 7.30 5.55 -7.83
N ALA A 55 7.98 6.18 -8.79
CA ALA A 55 7.39 6.49 -10.09
C ALA A 55 7.02 5.22 -10.87
N GLU A 56 7.85 4.17 -10.81
CA GLU A 56 7.54 2.89 -11.46
C GLU A 56 6.39 2.17 -10.75
N ALA A 57 6.35 2.16 -9.42
CA ALA A 57 5.26 1.57 -8.66
C ALA A 57 3.91 2.24 -8.99
N VAL A 58 3.89 3.57 -9.10
CA VAL A 58 2.70 4.32 -9.54
C VAL A 58 2.26 3.91 -10.95
N ARG A 59 3.21 3.76 -11.89
CA ARG A 59 2.89 3.30 -13.26
C ARG A 59 2.28 1.89 -13.26
N LEU A 60 2.85 0.96 -12.50
CA LEU A 60 2.34 -0.40 -12.37
C LEU A 60 0.92 -0.42 -11.77
N CYS A 61 0.68 0.33 -10.70
CA CYS A 61 -0.64 0.42 -10.08
C CYS A 61 -1.68 1.04 -11.02
N ALA A 62 -1.31 2.11 -11.73
CA ALA A 62 -2.18 2.75 -12.72
C ALA A 62 -2.54 1.79 -13.87
N GLY A 63 -1.56 1.05 -14.40
CA GLY A 63 -1.78 0.03 -15.43
C GLY A 63 -2.68 -1.12 -14.98
N ALA A 64 -2.68 -1.43 -13.68
CA ALA A 64 -3.52 -2.47 -13.08
C ALA A 64 -4.87 -1.95 -12.54
N GLY A 65 -5.14 -0.64 -12.60
CA GLY A 65 -6.34 -0.04 -12.02
C GLY A 65 -6.42 -0.14 -10.49
N ILE A 66 -5.27 -0.18 -9.82
CA ILE A 66 -5.16 -0.27 -8.36
C ILE A 66 -5.02 1.13 -7.76
N ALA A 67 -5.87 1.42 -6.78
CA ALA A 67 -5.85 2.67 -6.02
C ALA A 67 -4.63 2.72 -5.10
N ILE A 68 -4.07 3.91 -4.93
CA ILE A 68 -2.95 4.19 -4.02
C ILE A 68 -3.45 5.11 -2.91
N VAL A 69 -3.09 4.80 -1.67
CA VAL A 69 -3.34 5.66 -0.50
C VAL A 69 -2.01 6.17 0.05
N PRO A 70 -1.60 7.40 -0.32
CA PRO A 70 -0.34 7.96 0.18
C PRO A 70 -0.41 8.21 1.68
N GLN A 71 0.60 7.72 2.41
CA GLN A 71 0.72 7.91 3.85
C GLN A 71 2.10 8.46 4.22
N GLY A 72 2.11 9.60 4.92
CA GLY A 72 3.31 10.17 5.55
C GLY A 72 3.44 9.72 7.01
N GLY A 73 3.36 10.66 7.95
CA GLY A 73 3.44 10.36 9.39
C GLY A 73 2.17 9.76 10.02
N ASN A 74 1.10 9.56 9.25
CA ASN A 74 -0.20 9.05 9.70
C ASN A 74 -0.85 9.83 10.88
N THR A 75 -0.63 11.15 10.98
CA THR A 75 -1.14 12.00 12.09
C THR A 75 -2.37 12.84 11.72
N SER A 76 -2.99 12.58 10.57
CA SER A 76 -4.17 13.32 10.11
C SER A 76 -5.37 13.12 11.04
N MET A 77 -6.23 14.14 11.14
CA MET A 77 -7.46 14.09 11.96
C MET A 77 -8.72 13.76 11.15
N VAL A 78 -8.60 13.53 9.84
CA VAL A 78 -9.74 13.35 8.92
C VAL A 78 -9.73 12.03 8.15
N GLY A 79 -8.81 11.09 8.47
CA GLY A 79 -8.79 9.74 7.88
C GLY A 79 -8.30 9.66 6.42
N GLY A 80 -7.84 10.76 5.81
CA GLY A 80 -7.47 10.77 4.38
C GLY A 80 -6.25 9.93 3.98
N ALA A 81 -5.47 9.43 4.95
CA ALA A 81 -4.36 8.52 4.73
C ALA A 81 -4.67 7.07 5.15
N THR A 82 -5.92 6.79 5.52
CA THR A 82 -6.37 5.45 5.92
C THR A 82 -7.07 4.80 4.71
N PRO A 83 -6.66 3.58 4.32
CA PRO A 83 -7.31 2.89 3.21
C PRO A 83 -8.78 2.55 3.52
N ASP A 84 -9.56 2.29 2.47
CA ASP A 84 -10.93 1.82 2.65
C ASP A 84 -11.00 0.36 3.12
N ALA A 85 -12.20 -0.15 3.34
CA ALA A 85 -12.40 -1.53 3.79
C ALA A 85 -12.25 -2.59 2.67
N SER A 86 -12.03 -2.18 1.41
CA SER A 86 -12.06 -3.09 0.26
C SER A 86 -10.82 -3.98 0.17
N GLY A 87 -9.69 -3.58 0.76
CA GLY A 87 -8.45 -4.38 0.71
C GLY A 87 -7.78 -4.41 -0.65
N ARG A 88 -8.18 -3.53 -1.57
CA ARG A 88 -7.65 -3.49 -2.94
C ARG A 88 -6.60 -2.40 -3.16
N ALA A 89 -6.53 -1.42 -2.26
CA ALA A 89 -5.57 -0.33 -2.35
C ALA A 89 -4.20 -0.75 -1.82
N VAL A 90 -3.18 -0.01 -2.23
CA VAL A 90 -1.80 -0.12 -1.72
C VAL A 90 -1.30 1.19 -1.14
#